data_AF-A0A1Q9ND60-F1
#
_entry.id   AF-A0A1Q9ND60-F1
#
_cell.length_a   1.000
_cell.length_b   1.000
_cell.length_c   1.000
_cell.angle_alpha   90.00
_cell.angle_beta   90.00
_cell.angle_gamma   90.00
#
_symmetry.space_group_name_H-M   'P 1'
#
loop_
_entity.id
_entity.type
_entity.pdbx_description
1 polymer ?
#
loop_
_entity_poly.entity_id
_entity_poly.type
_entity_poly.pdbx_seq_one_letter_code
_entity_poly.pdbx_strand_id
1 'polypeptide(L)'
;MSEEKDYKFEDTILKLFEKAGEDGLITDEEGAIIMGIKIDLDEFVKAVKMAEDDGIITLKEALELEELKNKIVVKAGIIAAKDYTIKEDEQKIIKKLIEILKNEY
;
A
#
# COMPACT_ATOMS: atom_id res chain seq x y z
N MET A 1 -11.00 -19.33 10.95
CA MET A 1 -10.71 -17.91 11.27
C MET A 1 -9.62 -17.30 10.38
N SER A 2 -9.32 -17.90 9.22
CA SER A 2 -8.33 -17.38 8.27
C SER A 2 -8.96 -16.53 7.16
N GLU A 3 -10.26 -16.73 6.90
CA GLU A 3 -10.92 -16.14 5.72
C GLU A 3 -11.17 -14.63 5.80
N GLU A 4 -11.52 -14.03 6.95
CA GLU A 4 -11.71 -12.56 7.04
C GLU A 4 -10.40 -11.76 6.87
N LYS A 5 -9.25 -12.42 7.00
CA LYS A 5 -7.95 -11.76 7.14
C LYS A 5 -7.26 -11.50 5.80
N ASP A 6 -7.50 -12.33 4.79
CA ASP A 6 -7.02 -12.08 3.42
C ASP A 6 -7.79 -10.91 2.76
N TYR A 7 -9.04 -10.66 3.17
CA TYR A 7 -9.90 -9.61 2.60
C TYR A 7 -9.31 -8.20 2.68
N LYS A 8 -8.70 -7.75 3.79
CA LYS A 8 -8.18 -6.37 3.91
C LYS A 8 -7.00 -6.08 2.98
N PHE A 9 -6.11 -7.08 2.81
CA PHE A 9 -4.96 -6.96 1.91
C PHE A 9 -5.42 -7.00 0.45
N GLU A 10 -6.27 -7.97 0.11
CA GLU A 10 -6.84 -8.10 -1.22
C GLU A 10 -7.66 -6.87 -1.59
N ASP A 11 -8.42 -6.29 -0.65
CA ASP A 11 -9.19 -5.06 -0.83
C ASP A 11 -8.29 -3.83 -1.04
N THR A 12 -7.17 -3.72 -0.31
CA THR A 12 -6.18 -2.65 -0.52
C THR A 12 -5.56 -2.73 -1.91
N ILE A 13 -5.15 -3.93 -2.33
CA ILE A 13 -4.60 -4.17 -3.66
C ILE A 13 -5.67 -3.93 -4.74
N LEU A 14 -6.91 -4.37 -4.52
CA LEU A 14 -8.03 -4.15 -5.42
C LEU A 14 -8.30 -2.65 -5.61
N LYS A 15 -8.36 -1.87 -4.54
CA LYS A 15 -8.55 -0.40 -4.59
C LYS A 15 -7.44 0.31 -5.36
N LEU A 16 -6.21 -0.19 -5.29
CA LEU A 16 -5.10 0.35 -6.08
C LEU A 16 -5.24 -0.01 -7.56
N PHE A 17 -5.64 -1.23 -7.87
CA PHE A 17 -5.92 -1.66 -9.25
C PHE A 17 -7.14 -0.94 -9.85
N GLU A 18 -8.20 -0.72 -9.09
CA GLU A 18 -9.35 0.09 -9.51
C GLU A 18 -8.91 1.51 -9.85
N LYS A 19 -8.02 2.09 -9.04
CA LYS A 19 -7.49 3.42 -9.30
C LYS A 19 -6.61 3.47 -10.55
N ALA A 20 -5.76 2.47 -10.73
CA ALA A 20 -4.92 2.33 -11.93
C ALA A 20 -5.75 2.05 -13.20
N GLY A 21 -6.94 1.44 -13.05
CA GLY A 21 -7.85 1.17 -14.16
C GLY A 21 -8.95 2.21 -14.37
N GLU A 22 -8.89 3.38 -13.73
CA GLU A 22 -9.94 4.41 -13.85
C GLU A 22 -10.09 4.95 -15.28
N ASP A 23 -9.04 4.90 -16.09
CA ASP A 23 -9.03 5.25 -17.51
C ASP A 23 -9.40 4.07 -18.43
N GLY A 24 -9.68 2.90 -17.84
CA GLY A 24 -10.02 1.66 -18.53
C GLY A 24 -8.81 0.79 -18.90
N LEU A 25 -7.57 1.18 -18.57
CA LEU A 25 -6.38 0.39 -18.89
C LEU A 25 -5.26 0.55 -17.85
N ILE A 26 -4.95 -0.52 -17.13
CA ILE A 26 -3.76 -0.55 -16.27
C ILE A 26 -2.52 -0.68 -17.15
N THR A 27 -1.63 0.29 -17.06
CA THR A 27 -0.34 0.26 -17.77
C THR A 27 0.67 -0.65 -17.05
N ASP A 28 1.71 -1.06 -17.78
CA ASP A 28 2.80 -1.89 -17.21
C ASP A 28 3.52 -1.18 -16.05
N GLU A 29 3.61 0.15 -16.11
CA GLU A 29 4.26 0.99 -15.10
C GLU A 29 3.47 0.97 -13.79
N GLU A 30 2.16 1.18 -13.88
CA GLU A 30 1.23 1.12 -12.75
C GLU A 30 1.15 -0.27 -12.14
N GLY A 31 1.08 -1.31 -12.98
CA GLY A 31 1.14 -2.70 -12.54
C GLY A 31 2.46 -3.00 -11.81
N ALA A 32 3.58 -2.47 -12.28
CA ALA A 32 4.87 -2.64 -11.63
C ALA A 32 4.94 -1.96 -10.26
N ILE A 33 4.34 -0.78 -10.10
CA ILE A 33 4.23 -0.11 -8.79
C ILE A 33 3.46 -1.00 -7.81
N ILE A 34 2.24 -1.42 -8.18
CA ILE A 34 1.35 -2.21 -7.30
C ILE A 34 2.00 -3.54 -6.93
N MET A 35 2.58 -4.25 -7.91
CA MET A 35 3.24 -5.53 -7.66
C MET A 35 4.54 -5.37 -6.87
N GLY A 36 5.28 -4.28 -7.09
CA GLY A 36 6.55 -4.03 -6.42
C GLY A 36 6.42 -3.72 -4.94
N ILE A 37 5.29 -3.18 -4.50
CA ILE A 37 4.99 -2.92 -3.08
C ILE A 37 4.19 -4.04 -2.40
N LYS A 38 3.76 -5.05 -3.15
CA LYS A 38 2.87 -6.13 -2.66
C LYS A 38 3.37 -6.80 -1.37
N ILE A 39 4.66 -7.16 -1.34
CA ILE A 39 5.25 -7.85 -0.17
C ILE A 39 5.28 -6.93 1.05
N ASP A 40 5.65 -5.66 0.86
CA ASP A 40 5.73 -4.69 1.95
C ASP A 40 4.32 -4.35 2.48
N LEU A 41 3.30 -4.29 1.62
CA LEU A 41 1.90 -4.16 2.03
C LEU A 41 1.41 -5.34 2.85
N ASP A 42 1.77 -6.58 2.48
CA ASP A 42 1.44 -7.77 3.26
C ASP A 42 2.10 -7.73 4.65
N GLU A 43 3.36 -7.28 4.72
CA GLU A 43 4.07 -7.07 5.98
C GLU A 43 3.39 -6.00 6.85
N PHE A 44 2.99 -4.87 6.26
CA PHE A 44 2.24 -3.82 6.96
C PHE A 44 0.90 -4.32 7.51
N VAL A 45 0.10 -5.01 6.68
CA VAL A 45 -1.19 -5.56 7.12
C VAL A 45 -1.03 -6.57 8.26
N LYS A 46 0.04 -7.37 8.24
CA LYS A 46 0.36 -8.28 9.35
C LYS A 46 0.72 -7.53 10.62
N ALA A 47 1.52 -6.47 10.52
CA ALA A 47 1.90 -5.65 11.66
C ALA A 47 0.70 -4.94 12.27
N VAL A 48 -0.21 -4.39 11.45
CA VAL A 48 -1.46 -3.76 11.94
C VAL A 48 -2.28 -4.77 12.72
N LYS A 49 -2.46 -5.97 12.17
CA LYS A 49 -3.20 -7.04 12.84
C LYS A 49 -2.59 -7.44 14.18
N MET A 50 -1.27 -7.53 14.26
CA MET A 50 -0.61 -7.86 15.52
C MET A 50 -0.84 -6.79 16.58
N ALA A 51 -0.78 -5.51 16.18
CA ALA A 51 -1.04 -4.38 17.06
C ALA A 51 -2.54 -4.21 17.43
N GLU A 52 -3.46 -4.76 16.63
CA GLU A 52 -4.89 -4.82 16.95
C GLU A 52 -5.26 -6.00 17.86
N ASP A 53 -4.46 -7.08 17.88
CA ASP A 53 -4.81 -8.36 18.55
C ASP A 53 -4.88 -8.25 20.08
N ASP A 54 -4.10 -7.33 20.68
CA ASP A 54 -4.14 -7.03 22.11
C ASP A 54 -5.03 -5.81 22.45
N GLY A 55 -5.61 -5.17 21.43
CA GLY A 55 -6.49 -4.01 21.53
C GLY A 55 -5.78 -2.70 21.92
N ILE A 56 -4.45 -2.66 21.97
CA ILE A 56 -3.67 -1.47 22.35
C ILE A 56 -2.44 -1.35 21.45
N ILE A 57 -2.48 -0.40 20.51
CA ILE A 57 -1.27 -0.03 19.76
C ILE A 57 -0.32 0.73 20.68
N THR A 58 0.81 0.12 21.02
CA THR A 58 1.87 0.76 21.79
C THR A 58 2.60 1.81 20.95
N LEU A 59 3.33 2.72 21.60
CA LEU A 59 4.19 3.70 20.89
C LEU A 59 5.20 3.00 19.96
N LYS A 60 5.71 1.84 20.37
CA LYS A 60 6.68 1.08 19.59
C LYS A 60 6.04 0.55 18.30
N GLU A 61 4.87 -0.07 18.40
CA GLU A 61 4.14 -0.59 17.23
C GLU A 61 3.69 0.54 16.32
N ALA A 62 3.24 1.67 16.88
CA ALA A 62 2.91 2.85 16.08
C ALA A 62 4.10 3.35 15.25
N LEU A 63 5.31 3.36 15.84
CA LEU A 63 6.54 3.73 15.12
C LEU A 63 6.89 2.70 14.05
N GLU A 64 6.85 1.40 14.37
CA GLU A 64 7.15 0.32 13.41
C GLU A 64 6.20 0.36 12.20
N LEU A 65 4.91 0.60 12.44
CA LEU A 65 3.92 0.74 11.39
C LEU A 65 4.13 2.00 10.54
N GLU A 66 4.51 3.13 11.16
CA GLU A 66 4.83 4.36 10.43
C GLU A 66 6.10 4.20 9.58
N GLU A 67 7.10 3.46 10.06
CA GLU A 67 8.28 3.11 9.29
C GLU A 67 7.92 2.22 8.08
N LEU A 68 7.05 1.22 8.28
CA LEU A 68 6.56 0.37 7.19
C LEU A 68 5.78 1.17 6.15
N LYS A 69 4.90 2.10 6.57
CA LYS A 69 4.22 3.03 5.65
C LYS A 69 5.20 3.83 4.81
N ASN A 70 6.17 4.46 5.47
CA ASN A 70 7.17 5.27 4.78
C ASN A 70 8.00 4.43 3.80
N LYS A 71 8.39 3.21 4.19
CA LYS A 71 9.08 2.26 3.31
C LYS A 71 8.26 1.93 2.07
N ILE A 72 6.97 1.63 2.22
CA ILE A 72 6.05 1.33 1.11
C ILE A 72 5.95 2.53 0.16
N VAL A 73 5.71 3.74 0.69
CA VAL A 73 5.54 4.96 -0.12
C VAL A 73 6.82 5.33 -0.87
N VAL A 74 7.97 5.26 -0.19
CA VAL A 74 9.27 5.53 -0.82
C VAL A 74 9.55 4.52 -1.92
N LYS A 75 9.28 3.24 -1.69
CA LYS A 75 9.47 2.20 -2.70
C LYS A 75 8.57 2.41 -3.92
N ALA A 76 7.29 2.73 -3.69
CA ALA A 76 6.36 3.08 -4.77
C ALA A 76 6.89 4.26 -5.61
N GLY A 77 7.39 5.30 -4.94
CA GLY A 77 8.00 6.46 -5.61
C GLY A 77 9.25 6.12 -6.43
N ILE A 78 10.12 5.24 -5.92
CA ILE A 78 11.30 4.78 -6.65
C ILE A 78 10.92 3.98 -7.89
N ILE A 79 9.89 3.11 -7.79
CA ILE A 79 9.42 2.31 -8.93
C ILE A 79 8.77 3.19 -9.98
N ALA A 80 7.97 4.18 -9.55
CA ALA A 80 7.37 5.15 -10.46
C ALA A 80 8.43 5.99 -11.17
N ALA A 81 9.47 6.43 -10.46
CA ALA A 81 10.56 7.23 -11.03
C ALA A 81 11.57 6.43 -11.88
N LYS A 82 11.20 5.26 -12.41
CA LYS A 82 12.12 4.36 -13.13
C LYS A 82 12.75 5.01 -14.37
N ASP A 83 12.04 5.93 -15.02
CA ASP A 83 12.53 6.70 -16.17
C ASP A 83 12.96 8.13 -15.78
N TYR A 84 13.27 8.36 -14.49
CA TYR A 84 13.57 9.66 -13.89
C TYR A 84 12.42 10.67 -13.92
N THR A 85 11.24 10.26 -14.36
CA THR A 85 10.01 11.06 -14.37
C THR A 85 8.93 10.32 -13.58
N ILE A 86 8.04 11.06 -12.92
CA ILE A 86 6.82 10.47 -12.35
C ILE A 86 5.65 11.11 -13.08
N LYS A 87 4.96 10.30 -13.89
CA LYS A 87 3.82 10.70 -14.71
C LYS A 87 2.58 10.94 -13.83
N GLU A 88 1.60 11.64 -14.38
CA GLU A 88 0.39 12.00 -13.60
C GLU A 88 -0.35 10.78 -13.06
N ASP A 89 -0.42 9.69 -13.81
CA ASP A 89 -1.16 8.48 -13.41
C ASP A 89 -0.44 7.71 -12.28
N GLU A 90 0.88 7.62 -12.34
CA GLU A 90 1.71 7.08 -11.26
C GLU A 90 1.57 7.92 -9.97
N GLN A 91 1.49 9.25 -10.09
CA GLN A 91 1.23 10.13 -8.95
C GLN A 91 -0.16 9.88 -8.35
N LYS A 92 -1.18 9.59 -9.19
CA LYS A 92 -2.54 9.27 -8.69
C LYS A 92 -2.52 7.97 -7.88
N ILE A 93 -1.80 6.95 -8.33
CA ILE A 93 -1.65 5.68 -7.59
C ILE A 93 -0.95 5.89 -6.27
N ILE A 94 0.19 6.61 -6.27
CA ILE A 94 0.93 6.89 -5.03
C ILE A 94 0.07 7.69 -4.05
N LYS A 95 -0.69 8.68 -4.52
CA LYS A 95 -1.63 9.43 -3.67
C LYS A 95 -2.68 8.52 -3.06
N LYS A 96 -3.29 7.63 -3.87
CA LYS A 96 -4.29 6.68 -3.38
C LYS A 96 -3.71 5.70 -2.37
N LEU A 97 -2.49 5.22 -2.59
CA LEU A 97 -1.75 4.40 -1.65
C LEU A 97 -1.57 5.11 -0.30
N ILE A 98 -1.14 6.37 -0.32
CA ILE A 98 -0.99 7.18 0.89
C ILE A 98 -2.34 7.36 1.61
N GLU A 99 -3.42 7.62 0.88
CA GLU A 99 -4.77 7.74 1.46
C GLU A 99 -5.22 6.44 2.15
N ILE A 100 -5.00 5.28 1.52
CA ILE A 100 -5.34 3.98 2.10
C ILE A 100 -4.53 3.75 3.38
N LEU A 101 -3.21 3.96 3.33
CA LEU A 101 -2.32 3.78 4.48
C LEU A 101 -2.65 4.74 5.63
N LYS A 102 -3.12 5.95 5.34
CA LYS A 102 -3.56 6.90 6.38
C LYS A 102 -4.86 6.48 7.06
N ASN A 103 -5.78 5.86 6.32
CA ASN A 103 -7.08 5.44 6.82
C ASN A 103 -7.04 4.09 7.56
N GLU A 104 -5.94 3.34 7.47
CA GLU A 104 -5.74 2.07 8.20
C GLU A 104 -5.38 2.29 9.70
N TYR A 105 -5.85 3.38 10.32
CA TYR A 105 -5.66 3.74 11.74
C TYR A 105 -6.93 4.33 12.35
#